data_AF-A0A9E2R6Y8-F1
#
_entry.id   AF-A0A9E2R6Y8-F1
#
_cell.length_a   1.000
_cell.length_b   1.000
_cell.length_c   1.000
_cell.angle_alpha   90.00
_cell.angle_beta   90.00
_cell.angle_gamma   90.00
#
_symmetry.space_group_name_H-M   'P 1'
#
loop_
_entity.id
_entity.type
_entity.pdbx_description
1 polymer ?
#
loop_
_entity_poly.entity_id
_entity_poly.type
_entity_poly.pdbx_seq_one_letter_code
_entity_poly.pdbx_strand_id
1 'polypeptide(L)'
;ESWDYEKAALLGSSYYQLPRVLQWFTGNIGFHHIHHLSPRIPNYHLEKCHRAEPLFQTVKPVTLFSSLRSFRFRLWDERRRQMVGYPAPDRATR
;
A
#
# COMPACT_ATOMS: atom_id res chain seq x y z
N GLU A 1 3.37 6.17 26.59
CA GLU A 1 3.15 5.92 25.15
C GLU A 1 1.70 5.49 24.96
N SER A 2 0.91 6.22 24.17
CA SER A 2 -0.44 5.80 23.79
C SER A 2 -0.35 5.09 22.43
N TRP A 3 -0.17 3.78 22.45
CA TRP A 3 -0.28 2.98 21.23
C TRP A 3 -1.72 3.07 20.71
N ASP A 4 -1.88 3.63 19.52
CA ASP A 4 -3.16 3.76 18.84
C ASP A 4 -3.23 2.69 17.75
N TYR A 5 -3.94 1.60 18.06
CA TYR A 5 -4.12 0.45 17.17
C TYR A 5 -4.70 0.86 15.81
N GLU A 6 -5.61 1.82 15.80
CA GLU A 6 -6.26 2.29 14.57
C GLU A 6 -5.25 3.02 13.68
N LYS A 7 -4.45 3.91 14.27
CA LYS A 7 -3.36 4.58 13.52
C LYS A 7 -2.32 3.58 13.04
N ALA A 8 -1.93 2.61 13.85
CA ALA A 8 -0.96 1.60 13.46
C ALA A 8 -1.47 0.74 12.28
N ALA A 9 -2.73 0.30 12.32
CA ALA A 9 -3.34 -0.47 11.24
C ALA A 9 -3.48 0.36 9.96
N LEU A 10 -3.91 1.62 10.06
CA LEU A 10 -4.15 2.50 8.91
C LEU A 10 -2.86 3.00 8.25
N LEU A 11 -1.86 3.41 9.04
CA LEU A 11 -0.60 3.97 8.53
C LEU A 11 0.48 2.90 8.29
N GLY A 12 0.40 1.77 8.97
CA GLY A 12 1.27 0.61 8.76
C GLY A 12 0.85 -0.25 7.56
N SER A 13 -0.39 -0.09 7.09
CA SER A 13 -0.88 -0.70 5.87
C SER A 13 -0.93 0.31 4.73
N SER A 14 -1.34 -0.13 3.56
CA SER A 14 -1.55 0.74 2.40
C SER A 14 -2.97 0.58 1.88
N TYR A 15 -3.35 1.47 0.98
CA TYR A 15 -4.58 1.35 0.21
C TYR A 15 -4.20 1.18 -1.25
N TYR A 16 -4.44 0.00 -1.82
CA TYR A 16 -4.16 -0.26 -3.23
C TYR A 16 -5.40 0.04 -4.07
N GLN A 17 -5.43 1.21 -4.68
CA GLN A 17 -6.48 1.62 -5.59
C GLN A 17 -6.26 0.97 -6.98
N LEU A 18 -6.93 -0.16 -7.17
CA LEU A 18 -6.94 -0.90 -8.43
C LEU A 18 -8.02 -0.34 -9.38
N PRO A 19 -7.79 -0.39 -10.71
CA PRO A 19 -8.86 -0.21 -11.69
C PRO A 19 -10.00 -1.20 -11.47
N ARG A 20 -11.25 -0.81 -11.77
CA ARG A 20 -12.46 -1.60 -11.44
C ARG A 20 -12.40 -3.07 -11.86
N VAL A 21 -11.85 -3.35 -13.05
CA VAL A 21 -11.70 -4.74 -13.55
C VAL A 21 -10.80 -5.56 -12.64
N LEU A 22 -9.64 -5.02 -12.25
CA LEU A 22 -8.69 -5.69 -11.37
C LEU A 22 -9.20 -5.73 -9.92
N GLN A 23 -9.90 -4.69 -9.47
CA GLN A 23 -10.54 -4.67 -8.16
C GLN A 23 -11.59 -5.80 -8.04
N TRP A 24 -12.41 -6.00 -9.07
CA TRP A 24 -13.36 -7.12 -9.13
C TRP A 24 -12.65 -8.47 -9.15
N PHE A 25 -11.66 -8.64 -10.04
CA PHE A 25 -10.91 -9.89 -10.17
C PHE A 25 -10.20 -10.31 -8.88
N THR A 26 -9.62 -9.33 -8.18
CA THR A 26 -8.92 -9.55 -6.90
C THR A 26 -9.85 -9.59 -5.69
N GLY A 27 -11.16 -9.42 -5.90
CA GLY A 27 -12.16 -9.42 -4.84
C GLY A 27 -11.86 -8.35 -3.78
N ASN A 28 -11.70 -7.08 -4.17
CA ASN A 28 -11.52 -5.95 -3.25
C ASN A 28 -10.30 -6.04 -2.30
N ILE A 29 -9.29 -6.88 -2.60
CA ILE A 29 -8.08 -7.00 -1.76
C ILE A 29 -7.33 -5.67 -1.58
N GLY A 30 -7.54 -4.72 -2.49
CA GLY A 30 -6.90 -3.41 -2.44
C GLY A 30 -7.25 -2.56 -1.22
N PHE A 31 -8.36 -2.86 -0.52
CA PHE A 31 -8.71 -2.24 0.76
C PHE A 31 -8.00 -2.91 1.96
N HIS A 32 -6.75 -3.35 1.78
CA HIS A 32 -6.05 -4.16 2.77
C HIS A 32 -5.87 -3.47 4.12
N HIS A 33 -5.72 -2.14 4.15
CA HIS A 33 -5.75 -1.36 5.39
C HIS A 33 -7.03 -1.59 6.24
N ILE A 34 -8.20 -1.69 5.61
CA ILE A 34 -9.47 -1.98 6.32
C ILE A 34 -9.52 -3.46 6.72
N HIS A 35 -9.03 -4.35 5.86
CA HIS A 35 -8.98 -5.77 6.18
C HIS A 35 -8.06 -6.08 7.37
N HIS A 36 -6.91 -5.41 7.49
CA HIS A 36 -6.04 -5.54 8.66
C HIS A 36 -6.63 -4.91 9.92
N LEU A 37 -7.36 -3.80 9.77
CA LEU A 37 -8.08 -3.19 10.90
C LEU A 37 -9.17 -4.11 11.44
N SER A 38 -9.95 -4.74 10.56
CA SER A 38 -11.02 -5.68 10.92
C SER A 38 -11.12 -6.83 9.91
N PRO A 39 -10.41 -7.95 10.13
CA PRO A 39 -10.40 -9.09 9.20
C PRO A 39 -11.74 -9.83 9.15
N ARG A 40 -12.66 -9.51 10.07
CA ARG A 40 -14.03 -10.04 10.09
C ARG A 40 -14.90 -9.46 8.98
N ILE A 41 -14.54 -8.31 8.40
CA ILE A 41 -15.30 -7.70 7.30
C ILE A 41 -15.00 -8.50 6.03
N PRO A 42 -16.01 -9.10 5.40
CA PRO A 42 -15.79 -9.83 4.16
C PRO A 42 -15.43 -8.88 3.01
N ASN A 43 -14.65 -9.37 2.06
CA ASN A 43 -14.09 -8.58 0.96
C ASN A 43 -15.12 -7.77 0.17
N TYR A 44 -16.30 -8.33 -0.09
CA TYR A 44 -17.38 -7.65 -0.83
C TYR A 44 -17.99 -6.46 -0.07
N HIS A 45 -17.75 -6.31 1.23
CA HIS A 45 -18.15 -5.15 2.03
C HIS A 45 -17.04 -4.11 2.22
N LEU A 46 -15.79 -4.42 1.91
CA LEU A 46 -14.66 -3.51 2.17
C LEU A 46 -14.82 -2.16 1.44
N GLU A 47 -15.31 -2.17 0.20
CA GLU A 47 -15.55 -0.92 -0.54
C GLU A 47 -16.65 -0.08 0.12
N LYS A 48 -17.71 -0.72 0.63
CA LYS A 48 -18.79 -0.03 1.34
C LYS A 48 -18.27 0.59 2.63
N CYS A 49 -17.45 -0.14 3.39
CA CYS A 49 -16.79 0.36 4.60
C CYS A 49 -15.87 1.55 4.29
N HIS A 50 -15.04 1.44 3.24
CA HIS A 50 -14.14 2.53 2.83
C HIS A 50 -14.89 3.83 2.50
N ARG A 51 -16.07 3.71 1.86
CA ARG A 51 -16.90 4.87 1.49
C ARG A 51 -17.70 5.44 2.67
N ALA A 52 -18.03 4.62 3.67
CA ALA A 52 -18.87 5.01 4.79
C ALA A 52 -18.14 5.88 5.82
N GLU A 53 -16.83 5.75 5.93
CA GLU A 53 -16.02 6.42 6.95
C GLU A 53 -14.96 7.33 6.30
N PRO A 54 -15.06 8.67 6.48
CA PRO A 54 -14.09 9.63 5.94
C PRO A 54 -12.64 9.36 6.35
N LEU A 55 -12.40 8.78 7.53
CA LEU A 55 -11.04 8.44 7.99
C LEU A 55 -10.30 7.55 6.97
N PHE A 56 -10.99 6.60 6.33
CA PHE A 56 -10.35 5.70 5.37
C PHE A 56 -9.94 6.39 4.06
N GLN A 57 -10.51 7.55 3.76
CA GLN A 57 -10.16 8.35 2.58
C GLN A 57 -8.91 9.21 2.79
N THR A 58 -8.45 9.35 4.05
CA THR A 58 -7.23 10.11 4.38
C THR A 58 -5.94 9.36 4.03
N VAL A 59 -6.01 8.04 3.85
CA VAL A 59 -4.86 7.19 3.52
C VAL A 59 -4.44 7.42 2.07
N LYS A 60 -3.16 7.71 1.86
CA LYS A 60 -2.62 7.93 0.51
C LYS A 60 -2.73 6.65 -0.33
N PRO A 61 -3.45 6.67 -1.47
CA PRO A 61 -3.58 5.49 -2.29
C PRO A 61 -2.28 5.19 -3.05
N VAL A 62 -1.94 3.92 -3.10
CA VAL A 62 -1.03 3.36 -4.11
C VAL A 62 -1.90 3.00 -5.30
N THR A 63 -1.63 3.53 -6.47
CA THR A 63 -2.31 3.15 -7.72
C THR A 63 -1.49 2.13 -8.49
N LEU A 64 -2.11 1.41 -9.43
CA LEU A 64 -1.44 0.40 -10.26
C LEU A 64 -0.16 0.94 -10.92
N PHE A 65 -0.22 2.09 -11.58
CA PHE A 65 0.96 2.65 -12.24
C PHE A 65 2.01 3.16 -11.26
N SER A 66 1.59 3.67 -10.09
CA SER A 66 2.55 4.07 -9.04
C SER A 66 3.26 2.86 -8.43
N SER A 67 2.58 1.72 -8.28
CA SER A 67 3.17 0.50 -7.74
C SER A 67 4.23 -0.07 -8.68
N LEU A 68 4.05 0.06 -10.01
CA LEU A 68 5.06 -0.35 -10.99
C LEU A 68 6.40 0.36 -10.80
N ARG A 69 6.40 1.63 -10.35
CA ARG A 69 7.65 2.34 -10.04
C ARG A 69 8.41 1.69 -8.87
N SER A 70 7.68 1.04 -7.96
CA SER A 70 8.25 0.39 -6.78
C SER A 70 9.09 -0.83 -7.12
N PHE A 71 8.94 -1.43 -8.31
CA PHE A 71 9.83 -2.51 -8.77
C PHE A 71 11.30 -2.07 -8.93
N ARG A 72 11.55 -0.76 -9.01
CA ARG A 72 12.89 -0.17 -9.05
C ARG A 72 13.52 -0.06 -7.66
N PHE A 73 12.74 -0.13 -6.59
CA PHE A 73 13.19 -0.02 -5.22
C PHE A 73 13.67 -1.39 -4.73
N ARG A 74 14.95 -1.48 -4.34
CA ARG A 74 15.63 -2.74 -3.96
C ARG A 74 16.42 -2.61 -2.66
N LEU A 75 16.98 -1.43 -2.40
CA LEU A 75 17.85 -1.16 -1.25
C LEU A 75 17.32 0.04 -0.46
N TRP A 76 17.55 0.06 0.85
CA TRP A 76 17.32 1.23 1.69
C TRP A 76 18.62 2.04 1.82
N ASP A 77 18.60 3.31 1.42
CA ASP A 77 19.72 4.24 1.60
C ASP A 77 19.53 4.96 2.94
N GLU A 78 20.32 4.61 3.96
CA GLU A 78 20.24 5.20 5.29
C GLU A 78 20.57 6.70 5.31
N ARG A 79 21.52 7.14 4.47
CA ARG A 79 21.96 8.55 4.41
C ARG A 79 20.84 9.43 3.85
N ARG A 80 20.11 8.92 2.85
CA ARG A 80 19.04 9.64 2.17
C ARG A 80 17.65 9.31 2.71
N ARG A 81 17.53 8.32 3.61
CA ARG A 81 16.28 7.80 4.20
C ARG A 81 15.21 7.48 3.14
N GLN A 82 15.62 6.78 2.08
CA GLN A 82 14.73 6.43 0.98
C GLN A 82 15.11 5.09 0.34
N MET A 83 14.14 4.47 -0.32
CA MET A 83 14.39 3.28 -1.12
C MET A 83 15.03 3.66 -2.47
N VAL A 84 16.09 2.95 -2.86
CA VAL A 84 16.85 3.13 -4.10
C VAL A 84 16.96 1.81 -4.88
N GLY A 85 17.29 1.91 -6.17
CA GLY A 85 17.58 0.73 -7.00
C GLY A 85 19.02 0.27 -6.90
N TYR A 86 19.37 -0.78 -7.65
CA TYR A 86 20.78 -1.17 -7.78
C TYR A 86 21.58 -0.06 -8.47
N PRO A 87 22.82 0.20 -8.02
CA PRO A 87 23.74 1.04 -8.77
C PRO A 87 23.99 0.42 -10.15
N ALA A 88 24.32 1.26 -11.14
CA ALA A 88 24.71 0.77 -12.45
C ALA A 88 25.91 -0.19 -12.29
N PRO A 89 25.95 -1.32 -13.02
CA PRO A 89 27.09 -2.23 -12.97
C PRO A 89 28.35 -1.47 -13.39
N ASP A 90 29.39 -1.57 -12.58
CA ASP A 90 30.65 -0.89 -12.83
C ASP A 90 31.27 -1.44 -14.12
N ARG A 91 31.50 -0.55 -15.09
CA ARG A 91 32.05 -0.93 -16.41
C ARG A 91 33.53 -1.30 -16.34
N ALA A 92 34.17 -1.13 -15.17
CA ALA A 92 35.61 -1.35 -14.97
C ALA A 92 36.03 -2.81 -14.80
N THR A 93 35.11 -3.77 -14.84
CA THR A 93 35.40 -5.21 -14.61
C THR A 93 35.18 -6.10 -15.84
N ARG A 94 35.35 -5.55 -17.06
CA ARG A 94 35.45 -6.36 -18.29
C ARG A 94 36.82 -6.26 -18.91
#